data_AF-A0A162EYB5-F1
#
_entry.id   AF-A0A162EYB5-F1
#
_cell.length_a   1.000
_cell.length_b   1.000
_cell.length_c   1.000
_cell.angle_alpha   90.00
_cell.angle_beta   90.00
_cell.angle_gamma   90.00
#
_symmetry.space_group_name_H-M   'P 1'
#
loop_
_entity.id
_entity.type
_entity.pdbx_description
1 polymer ?
#
loop_
_entity_poly.entity_id
_entity_poly.type
_entity_poly.pdbx_seq_one_letter_code
_entity_poly.pdbx_strand_id
1 'polypeptide(L)'
;MDRVDIDVSALSPFYQTLSDLVGVEQMIKLYDSYCGGMFRFPNHLYKAKFVIGKIVQEFDGNNANLLARKFGYSEQWLRIRLWQHGCGDRLLSLDPMLSIVPVIEGDLDYEMLHPFYRDFYQLLGSKYLKILYMAFHGIKIEFPPYLYDADLVARTVLKQYNGHNKKQLILRYGYGKDWIDDVLNWNQE
;
A
#
# COMPACT_ATOMS: atom_id res chain seq x y z
N MET A 1 -11.32 -4.27 21.64
CA MET A 1 -10.87 -5.40 20.82
C MET A 1 -9.51 -5.80 21.37
N ASP A 2 -9.45 -6.98 21.98
CA ASP A 2 -8.22 -7.52 22.56
C ASP A 2 -7.13 -7.59 21.49
N ARG A 3 -5.89 -7.23 21.85
CA ARG A 3 -4.76 -7.28 20.93
C ARG A 3 -4.59 -8.73 20.47
N VAL A 4 -4.90 -8.99 19.20
CA VAL A 4 -4.53 -10.26 18.56
C VAL A 4 -3.01 -10.35 18.62
N ASP A 5 -2.49 -11.31 19.38
CA ASP A 5 -1.06 -11.60 19.47
C ASP A 5 -0.59 -12.21 18.13
N ILE A 6 -0.23 -11.34 17.19
CA ILE A 6 0.25 -11.74 15.87
C ILE A 6 1.65 -12.32 16.00
N ASP A 7 1.79 -13.55 15.52
CA ASP A 7 3.09 -14.21 15.39
C ASP A 7 3.82 -13.71 14.13
N VAL A 8 4.58 -12.62 14.28
CA VAL A 8 5.34 -11.99 13.18
C VAL A 8 6.28 -12.99 12.50
N SER A 9 6.81 -13.98 13.25
CA SER A 9 7.75 -14.97 12.73
C SER A 9 7.10 -15.97 11.77
N ALA A 10 5.78 -16.10 11.80
CA ALA A 10 5.01 -17.01 10.96
C ALA A 10 4.27 -16.29 9.83
N LEU A 11 4.35 -14.96 9.75
CA LEU A 11 3.66 -14.18 8.70
C LEU A 11 4.14 -14.61 7.31
N SER A 12 3.26 -14.49 6.30
CA SER A 12 3.69 -14.65 4.91
C SER A 12 4.73 -13.58 4.53
N PRO A 13 5.65 -13.85 3.57
CA PRO A 13 6.66 -12.88 3.17
C PRO A 13 6.09 -11.50 2.78
N PHE A 14 4.90 -11.49 2.19
CA PHE A 14 4.17 -10.28 1.85
C PHE A 14 3.72 -9.50 3.11
N TYR A 15 3.09 -10.18 4.08
CA TYR A 15 2.62 -9.53 5.30
C TYR A 15 3.76 -9.15 6.24
N GLN A 16 4.90 -9.85 6.21
CA GLN A 16 6.14 -9.40 6.86
C GLN A 16 6.60 -8.05 6.27
N THR A 17 6.71 -7.98 4.94
CA THR A 17 7.10 -6.74 4.25
C THR A 17 6.12 -5.59 4.57
N LEU A 18 4.81 -5.86 4.58
CA LEU A 18 3.83 -4.85 4.99
C LEU A 18 3.99 -4.45 6.46
N SER A 19 4.23 -5.41 7.37
CA SER A 19 4.44 -5.08 8.78
C SER A 19 5.69 -4.24 9.01
N ASP A 20 6.75 -4.43 8.21
CA ASP A 20 7.97 -3.63 8.28
C ASP A 20 7.74 -2.20 7.77
N LEU A 21 6.90 -2.05 6.73
CA LEU A 21 6.57 -0.76 6.14
C LEU A 21 5.63 0.08 7.02
N VAL A 22 4.53 -0.52 7.50
CA VAL A 22 3.44 0.23 8.16
C VAL A 22 3.20 -0.15 9.62
N GLY A 23 3.93 -1.13 10.14
CA GLY A 23 3.71 -1.69 11.47
C GLY A 23 2.58 -2.72 11.49
N VAL A 24 2.61 -3.61 12.49
CA VAL A 24 1.67 -4.73 12.63
C VAL A 24 0.21 -4.27 12.69
N GLU A 25 -0.10 -3.22 13.46
CA GLU A 25 -1.49 -2.74 13.60
C GLU A 25 -2.10 -2.30 12.26
N GLN A 26 -1.34 -1.56 11.45
CA GLN A 26 -1.83 -1.08 10.16
C GLN A 26 -1.86 -2.20 9.12
N MET A 27 -0.92 -3.14 9.19
CA MET A 27 -0.92 -4.35 8.37
C MET A 27 -2.19 -5.18 8.62
N ILE A 28 -2.62 -5.37 9.87
CA ILE A 28 -3.88 -6.08 10.19
C ILE A 28 -5.08 -5.38 9.56
N LYS A 29 -5.19 -4.04 9.68
CA LYS A 29 -6.29 -3.29 9.03
C LYS A 29 -6.35 -3.52 7.53
N LEU A 30 -5.17 -3.55 6.88
CA LEU A 30 -5.06 -3.85 5.46
C LEU A 30 -5.49 -5.28 5.15
N TYR A 31 -5.03 -6.25 5.92
CA TYR A 31 -5.42 -7.65 5.78
C TYR A 31 -6.95 -7.81 5.86
N ASP A 32 -7.55 -7.33 6.95
CA ASP A 32 -9.00 -7.45 7.19
C ASP A 32 -9.86 -6.81 6.09
N SER A 33 -9.34 -5.76 5.44
CA SER A 33 -10.08 -5.00 4.42
C SER A 33 -9.84 -5.49 2.99
N TYR A 34 -8.67 -6.05 2.70
CA TYR A 34 -8.20 -6.27 1.32
C TYR A 34 -7.66 -7.68 1.02
N CYS A 35 -7.57 -8.59 1.99
CA CYS A 35 -7.05 -9.95 1.76
C CYS A 35 -7.82 -10.69 0.65
N GLY A 36 -7.11 -11.46 -0.17
CA GLY A 36 -7.66 -12.19 -1.32
C GLY A 36 -7.99 -11.30 -2.52
N GLY A 37 -7.80 -9.99 -2.42
CA GLY A 37 -8.03 -9.02 -3.49
C GLY A 37 -6.80 -8.77 -4.35
N MET A 38 -7.03 -8.38 -5.61
CA MET A 38 -5.99 -7.99 -6.56
C MET A 38 -6.26 -6.58 -7.07
N PHE A 39 -5.29 -5.69 -6.88
CA PHE A 39 -5.45 -4.26 -7.14
C PHE A 39 -4.32 -3.72 -8.01
N ARG A 40 -4.63 -2.76 -8.87
CA ARG A 40 -3.63 -1.94 -9.56
C ARG A 40 -3.57 -0.59 -8.86
N PHE A 41 -2.47 -0.31 -8.19
CA PHE A 41 -2.24 0.97 -7.53
C PHE A 41 -2.08 2.05 -8.62
N PRO A 42 -2.88 3.13 -8.59
CA PRO A 42 -2.74 4.22 -9.56
C PRO A 42 -1.32 4.83 -9.57
N ASN A 43 -0.88 5.39 -10.70
CA ASN A 43 0.43 6.05 -10.76
C ASN A 43 0.46 7.36 -9.96
N HIS A 44 -0.66 8.07 -9.88
CA HIS A 44 -0.75 9.40 -9.29
C HIS A 44 -1.61 9.37 -8.04
N LEU A 45 -1.11 9.98 -6.96
CA LEU A 45 -1.84 10.12 -5.70
C LEU A 45 -3.10 10.98 -5.88
N TYR A 46 -2.96 12.10 -6.59
CA TYR A 46 -4.06 13.02 -6.86
C TYR A 46 -4.69 12.79 -8.23
N LYS A 47 -5.96 13.19 -8.39
CA LYS A 47 -6.63 13.18 -9.69
C LYS A 47 -6.26 14.42 -10.50
N ALA A 48 -5.87 14.19 -11.75
CA ALA A 48 -5.51 15.23 -12.71
C ALA A 48 -6.52 16.38 -12.79
N LYS A 49 -7.82 16.06 -12.80
CA LYS A 49 -8.90 17.07 -12.88
C LYS A 49 -8.82 18.10 -11.75
N PHE A 50 -8.56 17.66 -10.52
CA PHE A 50 -8.48 18.56 -9.37
C PHE A 50 -7.16 19.33 -9.36
N VAL A 51 -6.06 18.65 -9.73
CA VAL A 51 -4.73 19.26 -9.84
C VAL A 51 -4.72 20.39 -10.85
N ILE A 52 -5.34 20.22 -12.02
CA ILE A 52 -5.39 21.26 -13.06
C ILE A 52 -6.00 22.57 -12.53
N GLY A 53 -7.10 22.48 -11.77
CA GLY A 53 -7.72 23.66 -11.17
C GLY A 53 -6.78 24.40 -10.21
N LYS A 54 -6.02 23.67 -9.39
CA LYS A 54 -5.05 24.24 -8.44
C LYS A 54 -3.83 24.82 -9.14
N ILE A 55 -3.24 24.12 -10.10
CA ILE A 55 -2.04 24.61 -10.79
C ILE A 55 -2.32 25.90 -11.56
N VAL A 56 -3.50 26.04 -12.19
CA VAL A 56 -3.85 27.28 -12.91
C VAL A 56 -3.97 28.48 -11.96
N GLN A 57 -4.38 28.24 -10.71
CA GLN A 57 -4.48 29.29 -9.68
C GLN A 57 -3.13 29.61 -9.03
N GLU A 58 -2.28 28.62 -8.84
CA GLU A 58 -1.00 28.75 -8.13
C GLU A 58 0.19 29.05 -9.06
N PHE A 59 0.03 28.95 -10.38
CA PHE A 59 1.11 29.16 -11.34
C PHE A 59 1.50 30.64 -11.45
N ASP A 60 2.78 30.93 -11.24
CA ASP A 60 3.34 32.30 -11.26
C ASP A 60 4.18 32.62 -12.50
N GLY A 61 4.22 31.70 -13.48
CA GLY A 61 5.08 31.80 -14.66
C GLY A 61 6.36 30.97 -14.57
N ASN A 62 6.89 30.75 -13.36
CA ASN A 62 8.22 30.16 -13.15
C ASN A 62 8.22 28.93 -12.21
N ASN A 63 7.13 28.67 -11.49
CA ASN A 63 7.04 27.63 -10.48
C ASN A 63 6.51 26.26 -10.97
N ALA A 64 6.49 26.00 -12.29
CA ALA A 64 5.95 24.74 -12.84
C ALA A 64 6.62 23.48 -12.25
N ASN A 65 7.94 23.51 -12.04
CA ASN A 65 8.68 22.39 -11.45
C ASN A 65 8.25 22.12 -10.00
N LEU A 66 8.04 23.17 -9.20
CA LEU A 66 7.61 23.07 -7.81
C LEU A 66 6.20 22.48 -7.72
N LEU A 67 5.28 22.97 -8.55
CA LEU A 67 3.92 22.44 -8.63
C LEU A 67 3.90 20.97 -9.08
N ALA A 68 4.76 20.61 -10.03
CA ALA A 68 4.87 19.24 -10.52
C ALA A 68 5.30 18.27 -9.41
N ARG A 69 6.31 18.65 -8.63
CA ARG A 69 6.75 17.89 -7.44
C ARG A 69 5.64 17.80 -6.40
N LYS A 70 5.03 18.94 -6.03
CA LYS A 70 3.95 19.03 -5.04
C LYS A 70 2.79 18.09 -5.35
N PHE A 71 2.38 17.99 -6.62
CA PHE A 71 1.22 17.18 -7.01
C PHE A 71 1.59 15.77 -7.54
N GLY A 72 2.88 15.43 -7.66
CA GLY A 72 3.32 14.14 -8.15
C GLY A 72 3.05 13.91 -9.65
N TYR A 73 3.27 14.95 -10.46
CA TYR A 73 3.16 14.92 -11.93
C TYR A 73 4.49 15.31 -12.57
N SER A 74 4.68 14.98 -13.86
CA SER A 74 5.83 15.50 -14.60
C SER A 74 5.67 16.99 -14.90
N GLU A 75 6.78 17.74 -14.87
CA GLU A 75 6.77 19.16 -15.23
C GLU A 75 6.25 19.36 -16.66
N GLN A 76 6.61 18.47 -17.58
CA GLN A 76 6.12 18.50 -18.95
C GLN A 76 4.59 18.36 -19.01
N TRP A 77 4.01 17.40 -18.29
CA TRP A 77 2.56 17.23 -18.22
C TRP A 77 1.91 18.52 -17.73
N LEU A 78 2.47 19.13 -16.68
CA LEU A 78 1.96 20.35 -16.09
C LEU A 78 2.03 21.54 -17.06
N ARG A 79 3.16 21.72 -17.76
CA ARG A 79 3.34 22.76 -18.80
C ARG A 79 2.36 22.62 -19.96
N ILE A 80 2.12 21.39 -20.43
CA ILE A 80 1.10 21.12 -21.47
C ILE A 80 -0.29 21.54 -20.97
N ARG A 81 -0.64 21.22 -19.73
CA ARG A 81 -1.93 21.64 -19.14
C ARG A 81 -2.02 23.16 -18.98
N LEU A 82 -0.99 23.82 -18.47
CA LEU A 82 -0.97 25.28 -18.34
C LEU A 82 -1.15 25.97 -19.70
N TRP A 83 -0.45 25.49 -20.74
CA TRP A 83 -0.61 26.00 -22.10
C TRP A 83 -2.05 25.84 -22.62
N GLN A 84 -2.67 24.67 -22.42
CA GLN A 84 -4.07 24.41 -22.79
C GLN A 84 -5.06 25.36 -22.11
N HIS A 85 -4.70 25.89 -20.93
CA HIS A 85 -5.50 26.83 -20.16
C HIS A 85 -5.08 28.30 -20.35
N GLY A 86 -4.17 28.59 -21.27
CA GLY A 86 -3.71 29.95 -21.57
C GLY A 86 -2.75 30.55 -20.55
N CYS A 87 -2.19 29.72 -19.65
CA CYS A 87 -1.36 30.15 -18.54
C CYS A 87 0.15 29.91 -18.75
N GLY A 88 0.61 29.43 -19.91
CA GLY A 88 2.04 29.16 -20.13
C GLY A 88 2.45 29.06 -21.60
N ASP A 89 3.75 29.06 -21.83
CA ASP A 89 4.33 29.02 -23.17
C ASP A 89 4.23 27.63 -23.81
N ARG A 90 4.08 27.60 -25.15
CA ARG A 90 4.06 26.35 -25.93
C ARG A 90 5.48 25.76 -26.00
N LEU A 91 5.85 24.97 -25.00
CA LEU A 91 7.11 24.22 -25.00
C LEU A 91 6.98 22.94 -25.84
N LEU A 92 7.62 22.91 -27.02
CA LEU A 92 7.62 21.78 -27.97
C LEU A 92 8.88 20.88 -27.88
N SER A 93 9.78 21.08 -26.92
CA SER A 93 11.08 20.39 -26.93
C SER A 93 11.66 20.08 -25.53
N LEU A 94 10.91 19.37 -24.69
CA LEU A 94 11.47 18.72 -23.49
C LEU A 94 11.36 17.21 -23.64
N ASP A 95 12.44 16.52 -23.28
CA ASP A 95 12.61 15.07 -23.40
C ASP A 95 11.51 14.33 -22.61
N PRO A 96 10.69 13.44 -23.23
CA PRO A 96 9.44 12.96 -22.65
C PRO A 96 9.52 12.04 -21.43
N MET A 97 10.70 11.81 -20.85
CA MET A 97 10.94 10.60 -20.06
C MET A 97 11.68 10.80 -18.73
N LEU A 98 11.62 11.98 -18.12
CA LEU A 98 11.91 12.06 -16.69
C LEU A 98 10.68 11.63 -15.89
N SER A 99 10.66 10.33 -15.54
CA SER A 99 9.83 9.79 -14.46
C SER A 99 10.15 10.59 -13.20
N ILE A 100 9.32 11.57 -12.86
CA ILE A 100 9.46 12.27 -11.60
C ILE A 100 9.07 11.27 -10.52
N VAL A 101 10.03 10.90 -9.67
CA VAL A 101 9.73 10.28 -8.38
C VAL A 101 8.88 11.31 -7.61
N PRO A 102 7.61 11.01 -7.32
CA PRO A 102 6.75 11.96 -6.62
C PRO A 102 7.36 12.29 -5.26
N VAL A 103 7.60 13.58 -5.00
CA VAL A 103 8.02 14.06 -3.67
C VAL A 103 6.76 14.57 -2.97
N ILE A 104 6.15 13.72 -2.16
CA ILE A 104 4.89 14.07 -1.47
C ILE A 104 5.21 14.75 -0.14
N GLU A 105 5.42 16.05 -0.20
CA GLU A 105 5.62 16.90 0.98
C GLU A 105 4.29 17.42 1.53
N GLY A 106 4.23 17.67 2.84
CA GLY A 106 3.07 18.28 3.51
C GLY A 106 1.86 17.38 3.66
N ASP A 107 0.77 17.91 4.20
CA ASP A 107 -0.46 17.13 4.40
C ASP A 107 -1.16 16.80 3.08
N LEU A 108 -1.80 15.63 3.04
CA LEU A 108 -2.54 15.21 1.85
C LEU A 108 -3.89 15.92 1.79
N ASP A 109 -4.18 16.50 0.63
CA ASP A 109 -5.51 17.04 0.35
C ASP A 109 -6.47 15.90 -0.02
N TYR A 110 -7.28 15.49 0.94
CA TYR A 110 -8.23 14.39 0.82
C TYR A 110 -9.19 14.54 -0.37
N GLU A 111 -9.64 15.77 -0.65
CA GLU A 111 -10.58 16.02 -1.76
C GLU A 111 -9.91 15.89 -3.12
N MET A 112 -8.60 16.07 -3.19
CA MET A 112 -7.84 15.89 -4.43
C MET A 112 -7.42 14.44 -4.66
N LEU A 113 -7.41 13.59 -3.63
CA LEU A 113 -6.96 12.20 -3.71
C LEU A 113 -7.74 11.43 -4.77
N HIS A 114 -7.02 10.56 -5.48
CA HIS A 114 -7.65 9.52 -6.28
C HIS A 114 -8.57 8.68 -5.39
N PRO A 115 -9.80 8.33 -5.81
CA PRO A 115 -10.77 7.59 -4.99
C PRO A 115 -10.18 6.32 -4.38
N PHE A 116 -9.41 5.56 -5.17
CA PHE A 116 -8.67 4.40 -4.67
C PHE A 116 -7.85 4.71 -3.42
N TYR A 117 -7.14 5.83 -3.37
CA TYR A 117 -6.32 6.22 -2.22
C TYR A 117 -7.10 6.85 -1.07
N ARG A 118 -8.36 7.26 -1.28
CA ARG A 118 -9.21 7.78 -0.20
C ARG A 118 -9.56 6.70 0.80
N ASP A 119 -9.81 5.47 0.34
CA ASP A 119 -10.13 4.35 1.21
C ASP A 119 -8.95 4.02 2.14
N PHE A 120 -7.74 3.96 1.57
CA PHE A 120 -6.50 3.81 2.37
C PHE A 120 -6.25 5.00 3.30
N TYR A 121 -6.56 6.24 2.86
CA TYR A 121 -6.45 7.42 3.72
C TYR A 121 -7.37 7.32 4.94
N GLN A 122 -8.62 6.91 4.73
CA GLN A 122 -9.59 6.75 5.82
C GLN A 122 -9.20 5.62 6.77
N LEU A 123 -8.70 4.51 6.22
CA LEU A 123 -8.34 3.33 6.99
C LEU A 123 -7.07 3.53 7.82
N LEU A 124 -6.04 4.17 7.24
CA LEU A 124 -4.69 4.21 7.81
C LEU A 124 -4.23 5.62 8.18
N GLY A 125 -4.81 6.66 7.56
CA GLY A 125 -4.37 8.03 7.70
C GLY A 125 -3.22 8.42 6.76
N SER A 126 -2.93 9.73 6.74
CA SER A 126 -1.98 10.38 5.82
C SER A 126 -0.58 9.73 5.82
N LYS A 127 -0.01 9.48 6.99
CA LYS A 127 1.36 8.95 7.14
C LYS A 127 1.53 7.61 6.40
N TYR A 128 0.65 6.66 6.69
CA TYR A 128 0.77 5.30 6.18
C TYR A 128 0.35 5.19 4.71
N LEU A 129 -0.62 6.00 4.27
CA LEU A 129 -0.94 6.11 2.85
C LEU A 129 0.29 6.53 2.03
N LYS A 130 1.07 7.51 2.49
CA LYS A 130 2.29 7.92 1.77
C LYS A 130 3.30 6.79 1.65
N ILE A 131 3.51 6.02 2.72
CA ILE A 131 4.42 4.87 2.72
C ILE A 131 3.97 3.84 1.67
N LEU A 132 2.68 3.46 1.70
CA LEU A 132 2.13 2.52 0.73
C LEU A 132 2.20 3.05 -0.70
N TYR A 133 1.87 4.32 -0.91
CA TYR A 133 1.95 4.94 -2.23
C TYR A 133 3.39 4.87 -2.75
N MET A 134 4.40 5.27 -1.97
CA MET A 134 5.81 5.18 -2.36
C MET A 134 6.24 3.74 -2.68
N ALA A 135 5.77 2.76 -1.90
CA ALA A 135 6.14 1.35 -2.09
C ALA A 135 5.48 0.72 -3.32
N PHE A 136 4.26 1.13 -3.66
CA PHE A 136 3.38 0.35 -4.51
C PHE A 136 2.74 1.10 -5.68
N HIS A 137 2.96 2.42 -5.85
CA HIS A 137 2.34 3.16 -6.95
C HIS A 137 2.72 2.58 -8.32
N GLY A 138 1.73 2.49 -9.21
CA GLY A 138 1.93 1.99 -10.58
C GLY A 138 2.04 0.48 -10.75
N ILE A 139 2.21 -0.28 -9.65
CA ILE A 139 2.28 -1.74 -9.71
C ILE A 139 0.94 -2.41 -9.42
N LYS A 140 0.83 -3.64 -9.91
CA LYS A 140 -0.29 -4.54 -9.64
C LYS A 140 0.12 -5.46 -8.50
N ILE A 141 -0.71 -5.54 -7.46
CA ILE A 141 -0.45 -6.31 -6.25
C ILE A 141 -1.64 -7.21 -5.97
N GLU A 142 -1.33 -8.42 -5.54
CA GLU A 142 -2.28 -9.34 -4.94
C GLU A 142 -2.03 -9.39 -3.43
N PHE A 143 -3.09 -9.22 -2.64
CA PHE A 143 -3.05 -9.39 -1.21
C PHE A 143 -3.36 -10.86 -0.91
N PRO A 144 -2.39 -11.66 -0.41
CA PRO A 144 -2.62 -13.07 -0.18
C PRO A 144 -3.79 -13.30 0.78
N PRO A 145 -4.62 -14.32 0.57
CA PRO A 145 -5.79 -14.57 1.43
C PRO A 145 -5.40 -15.04 2.83
N TYR A 146 -4.21 -15.63 3.00
CA TYR A 146 -3.73 -16.13 4.28
C TYR A 146 -2.69 -15.19 4.88
N LEU A 147 -2.90 -14.83 6.15
CA LEU A 147 -1.98 -13.97 6.90
C LEU A 147 -0.63 -14.64 7.16
N TYR A 148 -0.66 -15.93 7.47
CA TYR A 148 0.51 -16.72 7.84
C TYR A 148 0.99 -17.60 6.68
N ASP A 149 2.28 -17.93 6.71
CA ASP A 149 2.90 -18.88 5.82
C ASP A 149 2.73 -20.31 6.34
N ALA A 150 2.31 -21.23 5.47
CA ALA A 150 1.99 -22.59 5.88
C ALA A 150 3.21 -23.35 6.41
N ASP A 151 4.39 -23.17 5.79
CA ASP A 151 5.61 -23.88 6.20
C ASP A 151 6.14 -23.34 7.53
N LEU A 152 6.09 -22.02 7.72
CA LEU A 152 6.47 -21.40 8.99
C LEU A 152 5.52 -21.81 10.11
N VAL A 153 4.21 -21.82 9.85
CA VAL A 153 3.21 -22.28 10.82
C VAL A 153 3.44 -23.75 11.16
N ALA A 154 3.70 -24.62 10.18
CA ALA A 154 3.95 -26.04 10.45
C ALA A 154 5.13 -26.23 11.42
N ARG A 155 6.26 -25.54 11.18
CA ARG A 155 7.43 -25.56 12.06
C ARG A 155 7.11 -25.03 13.46
N THR A 156 6.29 -23.99 13.56
CA THR A 156 5.92 -23.38 14.83
C THR A 156 4.94 -24.25 15.61
N VAL A 157 3.96 -24.86 14.94
CA VAL A 157 3.01 -25.82 15.52
C VAL A 157 3.76 -26.99 16.15
N LEU A 158 4.72 -27.58 15.43
CA LEU A 158 5.53 -28.69 15.95
C LEU A 158 6.32 -28.32 17.22
N LYS A 159 6.82 -27.09 17.30
CA LYS A 159 7.55 -26.60 18.48
C LYS A 159 6.63 -26.27 19.66
N GLN A 160 5.43 -25.77 19.40
CA GLN A 160 4.52 -25.28 20.43
C GLN A 160 3.50 -26.33 20.90
N TYR A 161 3.33 -27.43 20.16
CA TYR A 161 2.36 -28.46 20.52
C TYR A 161 2.75 -29.19 21.81
N ASN A 162 1.84 -29.21 22.77
CA ASN A 162 2.05 -29.81 24.10
C ASN A 162 1.13 -31.02 24.37
N GLY A 163 0.56 -31.61 23.32
CA GLY A 163 -0.41 -32.70 23.42
C GLY A 163 -1.85 -32.27 23.66
N HIS A 164 -2.08 -31.04 24.17
CA HIS A 164 -3.39 -30.60 24.65
C HIS A 164 -3.86 -29.26 24.04
N ASN A 165 -2.95 -28.47 23.47
CA ASN A 165 -3.23 -27.12 22.96
C ASN A 165 -3.63 -27.06 21.47
N LYS A 166 -3.98 -28.19 20.85
CA LYS A 166 -4.35 -28.25 19.42
C LYS A 166 -5.41 -27.20 19.01
N LYS A 167 -6.48 -27.09 19.79
CA LYS A 167 -7.57 -26.12 19.54
C LYS A 167 -7.07 -24.67 19.56
N GLN A 168 -6.13 -24.35 20.44
CA GLN A 168 -5.55 -23.01 20.52
C GLN A 168 -4.70 -22.70 19.29
N LEU A 169 -3.91 -23.67 18.80
CA LEU A 169 -3.09 -23.51 17.59
C LEU A 169 -3.97 -23.32 16.34
N ILE A 170 -5.06 -24.09 16.21
CA ILE A 170 -6.06 -23.93 15.14
C ILE A 170 -6.61 -22.50 15.14
N LEU A 171 -7.07 -22.01 16.29
CA LEU A 171 -7.64 -20.66 16.40
C LEU A 171 -6.60 -19.56 16.15
N ARG A 172 -5.35 -19.76 16.60
CA ARG A 172 -4.27 -18.77 16.47
C ARG A 172 -3.84 -18.56 15.01
N TYR A 173 -3.66 -19.64 14.27
CA TYR A 173 -3.11 -19.58 12.91
C TYR A 173 -4.17 -19.66 11.81
N GLY A 174 -5.41 -20.02 12.13
CA GLY A 174 -6.52 -20.04 11.19
C GLY A 174 -6.48 -21.22 10.20
N TYR A 175 -5.66 -22.24 10.44
CA TYR A 175 -5.60 -23.45 9.61
C TYR A 175 -6.64 -24.48 10.05
N GLY A 176 -7.08 -25.29 9.09
CA GLY A 176 -8.05 -26.36 9.32
C GLY A 176 -7.53 -27.42 10.31
N LYS A 177 -8.46 -28.05 11.03
CA LYS A 177 -8.14 -29.14 11.96
C LYS A 177 -7.36 -30.26 11.28
N ASP A 178 -7.82 -30.70 10.11
CA ASP A 178 -7.21 -31.82 9.37
C ASP A 178 -5.77 -31.49 8.96
N TRP A 179 -5.51 -30.25 8.51
CA TRP A 179 -4.16 -29.79 8.21
C TRP A 179 -3.23 -29.80 9.44
N ILE A 180 -3.74 -29.38 10.61
CA ILE A 180 -2.97 -29.43 11.86
C ILE A 180 -2.71 -30.89 12.27
N ASP A 181 -3.69 -31.79 12.09
CA ASP A 181 -3.52 -33.22 12.35
C ASP A 181 -2.43 -33.81 11.43
N ASP A 182 -2.44 -33.48 10.14
CA ASP A 182 -1.41 -33.89 9.17
C ASP A 182 -0.01 -33.41 9.59
N VAL A 183 0.14 -32.12 9.91
CA VAL A 183 1.42 -31.53 10.36
C VAL A 183 1.97 -32.26 11.58
N LEU A 184 1.12 -32.59 12.56
CA LEU A 184 1.54 -33.28 13.78
C LEU A 184 1.93 -34.74 13.54
N ASN A 185 1.34 -35.38 12.53
CA ASN A 185 1.66 -36.75 12.15
C ASN A 185 2.95 -36.85 11.31
N TRP A 186 3.32 -35.81 10.54
CA TRP A 186 4.54 -35.77 9.70
C TRP A 186 5.87 -36.00 10.45
N ASN A 187 5.89 -35.87 11.78
CA ASN A 187 7.10 -36.07 12.61
C ASN A 187 6.99 -37.28 13.56
N GLN A 188 6.03 -38.17 13.34
CA GLN A 188 5.87 -39.42 14.09
C GLN A 188 6.38 -40.67 13.34
N GLU A 189 6.99 -40.48 12.17
CA GLU A 189 7.79 -41.49 11.44
C GLU A 189 9.29 -41.18 11.57
#